data_AF-A0A6N7V464-F1
#
_entry.id   AF-A0A6N7V464-F1
#
_cell.length_a   1.000
_cell.length_b   1.000
_cell.length_c   1.000
_cell.angle_alpha   90.00
_cell.angle_beta   90.00
_cell.angle_gamma   90.00
#
_symmetry.space_group_name_H-M   'P 1'
#
loop_
_entity.id
_entity.type
_entity.pdbx_description
1 polymer ?
#
loop_
_entity_poly.entity_id
_entity_poly.type
_entity_poly.pdbx_seq_one_letter_code
_entity_poly.pdbx_strand_id
1 'polypeptide(L)'
;MMNDVMEILMLRSKLEKMEPEEILKMAEVLGYASVTLDLEKNLMIEVFLEEKRKAEEKKKEKILQETGNVQLAQEISDQKYVSAREQKRKQKQEERTRKKEEKRKKKKESQGIVKRSDRWLGRKVYRAIFLWVLFGCGFAFAVYKNFTGIDRHTVHEKEVVQEVLLDTNALENFASDFLKVYFSWTEETTVEEREKQLGKFLPETLLDYGMDMNRQTEKKLASTVEDVRVWNVKRLGRDYAITAELVYQLVQQPEEEETAQSKKKRVQECYQVVIHAEKKGMKVTRLPVPVNISKFVSYVPKQAVSDPTVEDSLKKEIHLFLKDFFQVYPSLKASEMKYYVKGGVMPRMEDPNFELKDQPVVAILSGNKKEAEVEVFVTYERKDSKVLQTFQYHLKLKKGDNWKIVDRQ
;
A
#
# COMPACT_ATOMS: atom_id res chain seq x y z
N MET A 1 0.97 61.76 6.69
CA MET A 1 0.72 61.02 5.43
C MET A 1 1.89 60.13 5.01
N MET A 2 3.12 60.62 4.82
CA MET A 2 4.23 59.75 4.39
C MET A 2 4.84 58.91 5.54
N ASN A 3 4.81 59.42 6.78
CA ASN A 3 5.24 58.68 7.97
C ASN A 3 4.26 57.56 8.37
N ASP A 4 2.95 57.80 8.25
CA ASP A 4 1.92 56.83 8.66
C ASP A 4 1.93 55.57 7.77
N VAL A 5 2.21 55.75 6.48
CA VAL A 5 2.32 54.64 5.51
C VAL A 5 3.54 53.76 5.80
N MET A 6 4.66 54.36 6.21
CA MET A 6 5.86 53.61 6.61
C MET A 6 5.66 52.85 7.93
N GLU A 7 4.94 53.42 8.88
CA GLU A 7 4.57 52.74 10.13
C GLU A 7 3.67 51.53 9.87
N ILE A 8 2.68 51.68 9.00
CA ILE A 8 1.77 50.59 8.60
C ILE A 8 2.53 49.47 7.86
N LEU A 9 3.47 49.81 6.97
CA LEU A 9 4.29 48.82 6.27
C LEU A 9 5.25 48.06 7.20
N MET A 10 5.82 48.75 8.21
CA MET A 10 6.67 48.10 9.21
C MET A 10 5.87 47.20 10.16
N LEU A 11 4.65 47.60 10.54
CA LEU A 11 3.74 46.77 11.32
C LEU A 11 3.32 45.52 10.54
N ARG A 12 3.02 45.65 9.25
CA ARG A 12 2.68 44.53 8.36
C ARG A 12 3.83 43.52 8.24
N SER A 13 5.07 44.00 8.06
CA SER A 13 6.24 43.12 8.00
C SER A 13 6.53 42.40 9.33
N LYS A 14 6.18 43.01 10.47
CA LYS A 14 6.28 42.35 11.78
C LYS A 14 5.18 41.31 11.99
N LEU A 15 3.95 41.59 11.55
CA LEU A 15 2.83 40.64 11.59
C LEU A 15 3.04 39.41 10.72
N GLU A 16 3.65 39.56 9.53
CA GLU A 16 3.97 38.42 8.64
C GLU A 16 5.01 37.45 9.22
N LYS A 17 5.74 37.84 10.27
CA LYS A 17 6.79 37.03 10.89
C LYS A 17 6.37 36.46 12.26
N MET A 18 5.18 36.75 12.74
CA MET A 18 4.67 36.25 14.02
C MET A 18 3.89 34.95 13.85
N GLU A 19 4.03 34.06 14.83
CA GLU A 19 3.24 32.83 14.92
C GLU A 19 1.75 33.16 15.21
N PRO A 20 0.79 32.37 14.71
CA PRO A 20 -0.64 32.66 14.81
C PRO A 20 -1.15 32.87 16.25
N GLU A 21 -0.55 32.18 17.23
CA GLU A 21 -0.91 32.27 18.65
C GLU A 21 -0.48 33.60 19.30
N GLU A 22 0.60 34.23 18.82
CA GLU A 22 1.08 35.52 19.32
C GLU A 22 0.22 36.67 18.80
N ILE A 23 -0.27 36.55 17.56
CA ILE A 23 -1.20 37.52 16.95
C ILE A 23 -2.53 37.55 17.71
N LEU A 24 -2.99 36.38 18.21
CA LEU A 24 -4.22 36.25 18.98
C LEU A 24 -4.12 36.94 20.35
N LYS A 25 -2.98 36.77 21.05
CA LYS A 25 -2.70 37.45 22.32
C LYS A 25 -2.60 38.97 22.15
N MET A 26 -2.03 39.44 21.03
CA MET A 26 -1.95 40.88 20.73
C MET A 26 -3.32 41.50 20.43
N ALA A 27 -4.21 40.74 19.78
CA ALA A 27 -5.57 41.18 19.50
C ALA A 27 -6.45 41.28 20.75
N GLU A 28 -6.25 40.42 21.76
CA GLU A 28 -6.92 40.52 23.06
C GLU A 28 -6.48 41.75 23.86
N VAL A 29 -5.20 42.14 23.80
CA VAL A 29 -4.67 43.33 24.48
C VAL A 29 -5.21 44.64 23.89
N LEU A 30 -5.59 44.65 22.61
CA LEU A 30 -6.08 45.84 21.90
C LEU A 30 -7.61 46.02 21.96
N GLY A 31 -8.33 45.18 22.69
CA GLY A 31 -9.72 45.46 23.11
C GLY A 31 -10.78 45.47 22.00
N TYR A 32 -10.56 44.81 20.85
CA TYR A 32 -11.56 44.70 19.79
C TYR A 32 -12.45 43.47 20.00
N ALA A 33 -13.53 43.63 20.75
CA ALA A 33 -14.56 42.61 20.89
C ALA A 33 -15.77 42.88 19.96
N SER A 34 -15.99 41.91 19.07
CA SER A 34 -17.30 41.32 18.71
C SER A 34 -18.08 41.81 17.46
N VAL A 35 -18.39 40.82 16.62
CA VAL A 35 -19.57 40.64 15.72
C VAL A 35 -19.56 41.14 14.25
N THR A 36 -18.44 41.57 13.67
CA THR A 36 -18.35 41.69 12.18
C THR A 36 -17.13 41.04 11.54
N LEU A 37 -16.27 40.41 12.35
CA LEU A 37 -14.93 39.97 11.94
C LEU A 37 -14.87 38.59 11.26
N ASP A 38 -15.96 37.81 11.24
CA ASP A 38 -15.94 36.46 10.67
C ASP A 38 -16.16 36.43 9.15
N LEU A 39 -16.82 37.44 8.57
CA LEU A 39 -17.04 37.48 7.11
C LEU A 39 -15.81 37.97 6.35
N GLU A 40 -15.14 39.03 6.83
CA GLU A 40 -13.91 39.55 6.22
C GLU A 40 -12.70 38.64 6.45
N LYS A 41 -12.61 37.96 7.60
CA LYS A 41 -11.56 36.96 7.85
C LYS A 41 -11.68 35.77 6.90
N ASN A 42 -12.88 35.25 6.68
CA ASN A 42 -13.10 34.14 5.76
C ASN A 42 -12.81 34.55 4.30
N LEU A 43 -13.20 35.76 3.89
CA LEU A 43 -12.90 36.28 2.55
C LEU A 43 -11.40 36.47 2.32
N MET A 44 -10.68 37.02 3.31
CA MET A 44 -9.22 37.19 3.23
C MET A 44 -8.46 35.86 3.20
N ILE A 45 -8.94 34.85 3.95
CA ILE A 45 -8.37 33.50 3.92
C ILE A 45 -8.62 32.86 2.55
N GLU A 46 -9.82 32.97 1.97
CA GLU A 46 -10.11 32.43 0.64
C GLU A 46 -9.27 33.10 -0.45
N VAL A 47 -9.16 34.44 -0.44
CA VAL A 47 -8.33 35.19 -1.39
C VAL A 47 -6.86 34.79 -1.27
N PHE A 48 -6.35 34.64 -0.04
CA PHE A 48 -4.97 34.19 0.20
C PHE A 48 -4.73 32.74 -0.27
N LEU A 49 -5.70 31.85 -0.05
CA LEU A 49 -5.65 30.47 -0.54
C LEU A 49 -5.72 30.40 -2.08
N GLU A 50 -6.44 31.32 -2.71
CA GLU A 50 -6.52 31.41 -4.15
C GLU A 50 -5.23 31.96 -4.78
N GLU A 51 -4.61 32.97 -4.17
CA GLU A 51 -3.28 33.46 -4.58
C GLU A 51 -2.19 32.41 -4.43
N LYS A 52 -2.21 31.64 -3.32
CA LYS A 52 -1.33 30.49 -3.11
C LYS A 52 -1.51 29.43 -4.21
N ARG A 53 -2.75 29.09 -4.56
CA ARG A 53 -3.05 28.16 -5.67
C ARG A 53 -2.51 28.65 -7.02
N LYS A 54 -2.74 29.93 -7.35
CA LYS A 54 -2.23 30.55 -8.59
C LYS A 54 -0.70 30.57 -8.63
N ALA A 55 -0.04 30.79 -7.49
CA ALA A 55 1.42 30.75 -7.39
C ALA A 55 1.97 29.31 -7.57
N GLU A 56 1.28 28.31 -7.02
CA GLU A 56 1.64 26.90 -7.20
C GLU A 56 1.41 26.42 -8.64
N GLU A 57 0.33 26.83 -9.30
CA GLU A 57 0.09 26.53 -10.71
C GLU A 57 1.16 27.14 -11.62
N LYS A 58 1.52 28.42 -11.41
CA LYS A 58 2.65 29.04 -12.12
C LYS A 58 3.96 28.30 -11.87
N LYS A 59 4.18 27.80 -10.66
CA LYS A 59 5.38 27.02 -10.31
C LYS A 59 5.35 25.65 -11.02
N LYS A 60 4.20 24.99 -11.10
CA LYS A 60 4.00 23.73 -11.84
C LYS A 60 4.19 23.92 -13.34
N GLU A 61 3.66 25.00 -13.94
CA GLU A 61 3.87 25.34 -15.35
C GLU A 61 5.35 25.58 -15.66
N LYS A 62 6.06 26.28 -14.78
CA LYS A 62 7.50 26.52 -14.95
C LYS A 62 8.32 25.23 -14.86
N ILE A 63 7.99 24.34 -13.93
CA ILE A 63 8.61 23.01 -13.82
C ILE A 63 8.29 22.16 -15.06
N LEU A 64 7.06 22.23 -15.59
CA LEU A 64 6.66 21.49 -16.80
C LEU A 64 7.41 21.99 -18.04
N GLN A 65 7.62 23.30 -18.18
CA GLN A 65 8.43 23.88 -19.24
C GLN A 65 9.92 23.52 -19.11
N GLU A 66 10.49 23.55 -17.90
CA GLU A 66 11.86 23.12 -17.65
C GLU A 66 12.04 21.63 -17.95
N THR A 67 11.09 20.79 -17.54
CA THR A 67 11.14 19.33 -17.80
C THR A 67 10.97 19.01 -19.29
N GLY A 68 10.08 19.72 -19.99
CA GLY A 68 9.90 19.59 -21.44
C GLY A 68 11.14 20.03 -22.23
N ASN A 69 11.80 21.11 -21.81
CA ASN A 69 13.05 21.57 -22.44
C ASN A 69 14.21 20.58 -22.22
N VAL A 70 14.28 19.93 -21.06
CA VAL A 70 15.26 18.87 -20.77
C VAL A 70 15.02 17.64 -21.64
N GLN A 71 13.76 17.23 -21.83
CA GLN A 71 13.40 16.12 -22.72
C GLN A 71 13.74 16.43 -24.18
N LEU A 72 13.44 17.64 -24.66
CA LEU A 72 13.79 18.08 -26.01
C LEU A 72 15.32 18.11 -26.23
N ALA A 73 16.09 18.57 -25.24
CA ALA A 73 17.55 18.59 -25.30
C ALA A 73 18.14 17.17 -25.36
N GLN A 74 17.53 16.22 -24.66
CA GLN A 74 17.95 14.82 -24.65
C GLN A 74 17.62 14.12 -25.96
N GLU A 75 16.46 14.39 -26.55
CA GLU A 75 16.05 13.86 -27.86
C GLU A 75 16.92 14.39 -29.02
N ILE A 76 17.33 15.67 -28.96
CA ILE A 76 18.29 16.25 -29.92
C ILE A 76 19.68 15.63 -29.77
N SER A 77 20.13 15.37 -28.54
CA SER A 77 21.39 14.67 -28.26
C SER A 77 21.37 13.25 -28.84
N ASP A 78 20.29 12.51 -28.63
CA ASP A 78 20.14 11.14 -29.10
C ASP A 78 20.04 11.06 -30.63
N GLN A 79 19.32 11.99 -31.29
CA GLN A 79 19.34 12.10 -32.76
C GLN A 79 20.74 12.38 -33.32
N LYS A 80 21.53 13.23 -32.65
CA LYS A 80 22.90 13.53 -33.05
C LYS A 80 23.82 12.32 -32.89
N TYR A 81 23.60 11.51 -31.85
CA TYR A 81 24.32 10.26 -31.63
C TYR A 81 23.98 9.19 -32.69
N VAL A 82 22.69 9.04 -33.03
CA VAL A 82 22.21 8.08 -34.04
C VAL A 82 22.73 8.42 -35.43
N SER A 83 22.67 9.70 -35.84
CA SER A 83 23.18 10.15 -37.15
C SER A 83 24.70 9.98 -37.31
N ALA A 84 25.48 10.24 -36.26
CA ALA A 84 26.92 9.98 -36.26
C ALA A 84 27.26 8.48 -36.41
N ARG A 85 26.45 7.60 -35.82
CA ARG A 85 26.61 6.14 -35.92
C ARG A 85 26.30 5.62 -37.32
N GLU A 86 25.33 6.20 -38.01
CA GLU A 86 25.00 5.86 -39.39
C GLU A 86 26.08 6.31 -40.38
N GLN A 87 26.66 7.50 -40.20
CA GLN A 87 27.79 7.96 -41.01
C GLN A 87 29.01 7.03 -40.89
N LYS A 88 29.34 6.58 -39.67
CA LYS A 88 30.40 5.57 -39.46
C LYS A 88 30.10 4.23 -40.12
N ARG A 89 28.83 3.81 -40.15
CA ARG A 89 28.41 2.58 -40.86
C ARG A 89 28.58 2.72 -42.38
N LYS A 90 28.19 3.86 -42.96
CA LYS A 90 28.35 4.13 -44.39
C LYS A 90 29.83 4.17 -44.81
N GLN A 91 30.69 4.85 -44.04
CA GLN A 91 32.13 4.88 -44.29
C GLN A 91 32.76 3.47 -44.23
N LYS A 92 32.38 2.67 -43.24
CA LYS A 92 32.87 1.28 -43.11
C LYS A 92 32.38 0.37 -44.25
N GLN A 93 31.23 0.68 -44.84
CA GLN A 93 30.66 -0.06 -45.97
C GLN A 93 31.34 0.34 -47.29
N GLU A 94 31.68 1.62 -47.48
CA GLU A 94 32.49 2.12 -48.60
C GLU A 94 33.95 1.62 -48.55
N GLU A 95 34.55 1.53 -47.36
CA GLU A 95 35.89 0.97 -47.22
C GLU A 95 35.92 -0.53 -47.59
N ARG A 96 34.84 -1.26 -47.27
CA ARG A 96 34.66 -2.67 -47.64
C ARG A 96 34.45 -2.85 -49.14
N THR A 97 33.73 -1.95 -49.82
CA THR A 97 33.55 -2.02 -51.28
C THR A 97 34.84 -1.65 -52.01
N ARG A 98 35.60 -0.64 -51.56
CA ARG A 98 36.92 -0.30 -52.11
C ARG A 98 37.94 -1.44 -51.99
N LYS A 99 38.03 -2.09 -50.81
CA LYS A 99 38.88 -3.29 -50.62
C LYS A 99 38.47 -4.48 -51.50
N LYS A 100 37.19 -4.56 -51.89
CA LYS A 100 36.66 -5.62 -52.77
C LYS A 100 36.94 -5.33 -54.24
N GLU A 101 36.97 -4.06 -54.64
CA GLU A 101 37.39 -3.62 -55.99
C GLU A 101 38.90 -3.76 -56.21
N GLU A 102 39.72 -3.45 -55.21
CA GLU A 102 41.19 -3.66 -55.26
C GLU A 102 41.54 -5.13 -55.47
N LYS A 103 40.84 -6.05 -54.79
CA LYS A 103 40.99 -7.50 -54.97
C LYS A 103 40.50 -8.00 -56.33
N ARG A 104 39.59 -7.28 -57.00
CA ARG A 104 39.12 -7.59 -58.36
C ARG A 104 40.09 -7.08 -59.44
N LYS A 105 40.79 -5.97 -59.21
CA LYS A 105 41.81 -5.44 -60.13
C LYS A 105 43.07 -6.30 -60.14
N LYS A 106 43.51 -6.81 -58.98
CA LYS A 106 44.66 -7.75 -58.88
C LYS A 106 44.42 -9.15 -59.47
N LYS A 107 43.16 -9.52 -59.75
CA LYS A 107 42.80 -10.84 -60.31
C LYS A 107 42.59 -10.83 -61.83
N LYS A 108 42.81 -9.69 -62.49
CA LYS A 108 42.65 -9.52 -63.95
C LYS A 108 43.96 -9.40 -64.74
N GLU A 109 45.13 -9.50 -64.10
CA GLU A 109 46.44 -9.54 -64.77
C GLU A 109 47.00 -10.97 -64.94
N SER A 110 46.38 -11.99 -64.34
CA SER A 110 46.81 -13.37 -64.48
C SER A 110 45.67 -14.24 -65.00
N GLN A 111 45.52 -14.30 -66.32
CA GLN A 111 45.06 -15.46 -67.11
C GLN A 111 44.51 -14.97 -68.46
N GLY A 112 45.36 -15.08 -69.47
CA GLY A 112 44.97 -14.96 -70.86
C GLY A 112 44.05 -16.11 -71.29
N ILE A 113 43.05 -15.73 -72.08
CA ILE A 113 42.50 -16.39 -73.26
C ILE A 113 42.59 -17.93 -73.30
N VAL A 114 41.47 -18.61 -73.08
CA VAL A 114 41.06 -19.80 -73.87
C VAL A 114 39.54 -19.80 -74.05
N LYS A 115 39.08 -19.87 -75.30
CA LYS A 115 37.69 -20.08 -75.74
C LYS A 115 37.42 -21.58 -75.91
N ARG A 116 36.14 -21.96 -75.74
CA ARG A 116 35.45 -23.27 -76.00
C ARG A 116 35.31 -24.18 -74.76
N SER A 117 34.22 -24.92 -74.54
CA SER A 117 33.03 -25.22 -75.36
C SER A 117 31.82 -25.57 -74.49
N ASP A 118 30.63 -25.29 -75.02
CA ASP A 118 29.35 -25.87 -74.61
C ASP A 118 29.37 -27.41 -74.56
N ARG A 119 28.68 -27.95 -73.54
CA ARG A 119 27.90 -29.22 -73.50
C ARG A 119 27.96 -30.07 -72.22
N TRP A 120 28.25 -29.49 -71.06
CA TRP A 120 28.14 -30.26 -69.80
C TRP A 120 27.55 -29.49 -68.62
N LEU A 121 26.41 -28.81 -68.83
CA LEU A 121 25.70 -28.08 -67.76
C LEU A 121 24.44 -28.77 -67.23
N GLY A 122 23.95 -29.87 -67.81
CA GLY A 122 22.72 -30.50 -67.31
C GLY A 122 22.86 -31.03 -65.88
N ARG A 123 23.83 -31.91 -65.65
CA ARG A 123 23.89 -32.70 -64.41
C ARG A 123 24.30 -31.89 -63.17
N LYS A 124 25.16 -30.88 -63.32
CA LYS A 124 25.58 -30.01 -62.21
C LYS A 124 24.51 -28.97 -61.85
N VAL A 125 23.71 -28.50 -62.81
CA VAL A 125 22.62 -27.56 -62.56
C VAL A 125 21.45 -28.24 -61.85
N TYR A 126 21.07 -29.46 -62.23
CA TYR A 126 20.05 -30.22 -61.49
C TYR A 126 20.47 -30.52 -60.04
N ARG A 127 21.76 -30.83 -59.81
CA ARG A 127 22.29 -30.99 -58.44
C ARG A 127 22.25 -29.68 -57.65
N ALA A 128 22.52 -28.55 -58.28
CA ALA A 128 22.41 -27.24 -57.64
C ALA A 128 20.95 -26.91 -57.29
N ILE A 129 20.00 -27.15 -58.19
CA ILE A 129 18.57 -26.95 -57.93
C ILE A 129 18.08 -27.86 -56.80
N PHE A 130 18.47 -29.14 -56.82
CA PHE A 130 18.14 -30.07 -55.74
C PHE A 130 18.69 -29.60 -54.38
N LEU A 131 19.93 -29.09 -54.34
CA LEU A 131 20.53 -28.52 -53.13
C LEU A 131 19.79 -27.26 -52.65
N TRP A 132 19.33 -26.40 -53.57
CA TRP A 132 18.54 -25.21 -53.22
C TRP A 132 17.16 -25.57 -52.65
N VAL A 133 16.50 -26.59 -53.21
CA VAL A 133 15.21 -27.09 -52.69
C VAL A 133 15.40 -27.74 -51.32
N LEU A 134 16.43 -28.58 -51.15
CA LEU A 134 16.74 -29.22 -49.87
C LEU A 134 17.06 -28.18 -48.79
N PHE A 135 17.80 -27.13 -49.14
CA PHE A 135 18.10 -26.02 -48.25
C PHE A 135 16.83 -25.26 -47.85
N GLY A 136 15.93 -24.98 -48.79
CA GLY A 136 14.63 -24.35 -48.52
C GLY A 136 13.77 -25.17 -47.55
N CYS A 137 13.69 -26.49 -47.77
CA CYS A 137 12.97 -27.40 -46.86
C CYS A 137 13.58 -27.42 -45.46
N GLY A 138 14.91 -27.46 -45.35
CA GLY A 138 15.60 -27.41 -44.05
C GLY A 138 15.36 -26.08 -43.32
N PHE A 139 15.36 -24.97 -44.04
CA PHE A 139 15.05 -23.66 -43.46
C PHE A 139 13.58 -23.57 -42.99
N ALA A 140 12.64 -24.04 -43.80
CA ALA A 140 11.22 -24.12 -43.41
C ALA A 140 11.01 -25.01 -42.18
N PHE A 141 11.72 -26.16 -42.10
CA PHE A 141 11.66 -27.04 -40.94
C PHE A 141 12.28 -26.41 -39.68
N ALA A 142 13.37 -25.66 -39.82
CA ALA A 142 13.97 -24.92 -38.70
C ALA A 142 13.04 -23.81 -38.19
N VAL A 143 12.38 -23.09 -39.09
CA VAL A 143 11.35 -22.09 -38.73
C VAL A 143 10.16 -22.76 -38.06
N TYR A 144 9.63 -23.85 -38.63
CA TYR A 144 8.55 -24.64 -38.02
C TYR A 144 8.94 -25.12 -36.61
N LYS A 145 10.14 -25.68 -36.44
CA LYS A 145 10.66 -26.09 -35.14
C LYS A 145 10.78 -24.92 -34.16
N ASN A 146 11.19 -23.74 -34.63
CA ASN A 146 11.28 -22.54 -33.80
C ASN A 146 9.90 -22.07 -33.33
N PHE A 147 8.89 -22.05 -34.19
CA PHE A 147 7.51 -21.74 -33.81
C PHE A 147 6.86 -22.81 -32.91
N THR A 148 7.12 -24.10 -33.16
CA THR A 148 6.64 -25.18 -32.26
C THR A 148 7.46 -25.30 -30.98
N GLY A 149 8.62 -24.66 -30.93
CA GLY A 149 9.54 -24.62 -29.78
C GLY A 149 9.42 -23.33 -28.97
N ILE A 150 8.50 -22.43 -29.32
CA ILE A 150 8.05 -21.38 -28.41
C ILE A 150 7.43 -22.12 -27.23
N ASP A 151 8.17 -22.11 -26.12
CA ASP A 151 7.72 -22.52 -24.80
C ASP A 151 6.25 -22.17 -24.66
N ARG A 152 5.42 -23.20 -24.57
CA ARG A 152 4.26 -23.12 -23.70
C ARG A 152 4.85 -22.94 -22.32
N HIS A 153 5.25 -21.71 -22.00
CA HIS A 153 5.08 -21.24 -20.64
C HIS A 153 3.60 -21.52 -20.38
N THR A 154 3.35 -22.64 -19.71
CA THR A 154 2.31 -22.77 -18.71
C THR A 154 2.47 -21.53 -17.85
N VAL A 155 1.90 -20.42 -18.34
CA VAL A 155 1.26 -19.45 -17.50
C VAL A 155 0.34 -20.36 -16.70
N HIS A 156 0.78 -20.73 -15.49
CA HIS A 156 -0.19 -20.81 -14.44
C HIS A 156 -0.90 -19.47 -14.57
N GLU A 157 -2.06 -19.52 -15.20
CA GLU A 157 -3.10 -18.55 -15.02
C GLU A 157 -3.28 -18.58 -13.50
N LYS A 158 -2.43 -17.83 -12.80
CA LYS A 158 -2.87 -17.10 -11.65
C LYS A 158 -4.02 -16.34 -12.27
N GLU A 159 -5.21 -16.91 -12.13
CA GLU A 159 -6.37 -16.13 -11.82
C GLU A 159 -5.88 -15.21 -10.71
N VAL A 160 -5.28 -14.09 -11.12
CA VAL A 160 -5.38 -12.86 -10.40
C VAL A 160 -6.88 -12.69 -10.43
N VAL A 161 -7.52 -13.25 -9.40
CA VAL A 161 -8.86 -12.87 -9.01
C VAL A 161 -8.70 -11.37 -8.96
N GLN A 162 -9.15 -10.71 -10.04
CA GLN A 162 -9.49 -9.32 -9.96
C GLN A 162 -10.58 -9.37 -8.91
N GLU A 163 -10.17 -9.15 -7.66
CA GLU A 163 -11.05 -8.68 -6.64
C GLU A 163 -11.60 -7.41 -7.26
N VAL A 164 -12.73 -7.57 -7.95
CA VAL A 164 -13.64 -6.47 -8.19
C VAL A 164 -13.80 -5.95 -6.78
N LEU A 165 -13.22 -4.77 -6.53
CA LEU A 165 -13.49 -3.97 -5.35
C LEU A 165 -14.97 -3.64 -5.42
N LEU A 166 -15.79 -4.65 -5.13
CA LEU A 166 -17.17 -4.51 -4.78
C LEU A 166 -17.10 -3.67 -3.53
N ASP A 167 -17.81 -2.56 -3.54
CA ASP A 167 -17.97 -1.71 -2.38
C ASP A 167 -18.78 -2.50 -1.34
N THR A 168 -18.11 -3.42 -0.63
CA THR A 168 -18.73 -4.30 0.36
C THR A 168 -19.17 -3.51 1.58
N ASN A 169 -18.64 -2.29 1.77
CA ASN A 169 -19.01 -1.37 2.84
C ASN A 169 -20.53 -1.17 2.93
N ALA A 170 -21.21 -0.99 1.78
CA ALA A 170 -22.66 -0.80 1.77
C ALA A 170 -23.41 -2.05 2.25
N LEU A 171 -22.95 -3.24 1.84
CA LEU A 171 -23.49 -4.54 2.25
C LEU A 171 -23.20 -4.82 3.73
N GLU A 172 -21.99 -4.50 4.19
CA GLU A 172 -21.54 -4.67 5.57
C GLU A 172 -22.34 -3.78 6.53
N ASN A 173 -22.53 -2.52 6.17
CA ASN A 173 -23.35 -1.58 6.93
C ASN A 173 -24.81 -2.03 6.96
N PHE A 174 -25.38 -2.38 5.81
CA PHE A 174 -26.76 -2.87 5.74
C PHE A 174 -26.97 -4.14 6.56
N ALA A 175 -26.05 -5.10 6.51
CA ALA A 175 -26.10 -6.31 7.33
C ALA A 175 -25.97 -5.99 8.82
N SER A 176 -25.06 -5.09 9.19
CA SER A 176 -24.85 -4.67 10.58
C SER A 176 -26.09 -3.98 11.16
N ASP A 177 -26.70 -3.07 10.40
CA ASP A 177 -27.91 -2.36 10.80
C ASP A 177 -29.10 -3.33 10.93
N PHE A 178 -29.26 -4.24 9.97
CA PHE A 178 -30.28 -5.29 10.06
C PHE A 178 -30.09 -6.16 11.31
N LEU A 179 -28.88 -6.67 11.56
CA LEU A 179 -28.60 -7.54 12.71
C LEU A 179 -28.81 -6.82 14.04
N LYS A 180 -28.47 -5.53 14.13
CA LYS A 180 -28.76 -4.70 15.32
C LYS A 180 -30.26 -4.65 15.60
N VAL A 181 -31.08 -4.40 14.58
CA VAL A 181 -32.55 -4.32 14.72
C VAL A 181 -33.14 -5.71 14.99
N TYR A 182 -32.65 -6.74 14.30
CA TYR A 182 -33.15 -8.11 14.44
C TYR A 182 -32.91 -8.67 15.85
N PHE A 183 -31.70 -8.48 16.40
CA PHE A 183 -31.32 -9.03 17.71
C PHE A 183 -31.49 -8.07 18.89
N SER A 184 -31.95 -6.84 18.67
CA SER A 184 -32.33 -5.93 19.75
C SER A 184 -33.84 -5.94 19.91
N TRP A 185 -34.32 -6.32 21.09
CA TRP A 185 -35.73 -6.27 21.45
C TRP A 185 -35.87 -5.96 22.94
N THR A 186 -36.83 -5.11 23.26
CA THR A 186 -37.21 -4.75 24.63
C THR A 186 -38.70 -4.91 24.80
N GLU A 187 -39.16 -5.05 26.04
CA GLU A 187 -40.59 -5.14 26.37
C GLU A 187 -41.38 -3.89 25.96
N GLU A 188 -40.71 -2.74 25.90
CA GLU A 188 -41.31 -1.44 25.54
C GLU A 188 -41.46 -1.25 24.02
N THR A 189 -40.80 -2.07 23.19
CA THR A 189 -40.98 -1.97 21.73
C THR A 189 -42.37 -2.45 21.34
N THR A 190 -43.22 -1.52 20.87
CA THR A 190 -44.53 -1.89 20.33
C THR A 190 -44.35 -2.80 19.11
N VAL A 191 -45.27 -3.75 18.95
CA VAL A 191 -45.25 -4.69 17.82
C VAL A 191 -45.24 -3.93 16.49
N GLU A 192 -46.00 -2.85 16.39
CA GLU A 192 -46.09 -1.99 15.20
C GLU A 192 -44.79 -1.25 14.89
N GLU A 193 -44.09 -0.71 15.90
CA GLU A 193 -42.83 0.01 15.68
C GLU A 193 -41.73 -0.96 15.23
N ARG A 194 -41.68 -2.16 15.81
CA ARG A 194 -40.75 -3.19 15.35
C ARG A 194 -41.06 -3.68 13.95
N GLU A 195 -42.34 -3.90 13.63
CA GLU A 195 -42.76 -4.27 12.28
C GLU A 195 -42.30 -3.23 11.25
N LYS A 196 -42.45 -1.94 11.58
CA LYS A 196 -41.96 -0.83 10.75
C LYS A 196 -40.44 -0.81 10.63
N GLN A 197 -39.70 -1.10 11.70
CA GLN A 197 -38.23 -1.14 11.69
C GLN A 197 -37.70 -2.32 10.87
N LEU A 198 -38.24 -3.53 11.09
CA LEU A 198 -37.85 -4.73 10.37
C LEU A 198 -38.33 -4.72 8.91
N GLY A 199 -39.49 -4.12 8.62
CA GLY A 199 -40.03 -3.96 7.27
C GLY A 199 -39.13 -3.14 6.34
N LYS A 200 -38.21 -2.33 6.88
CA LYS A 200 -37.17 -1.65 6.08
C LYS A 200 -36.20 -2.66 5.47
N PHE A 201 -35.86 -3.73 6.18
CA PHE A 201 -34.83 -4.69 5.78
C PHE A 201 -35.41 -5.98 5.18
N LEU A 202 -36.55 -6.44 5.72
CA LEU A 202 -37.22 -7.67 5.30
C LEU A 202 -38.30 -7.40 4.23
N PRO A 203 -38.57 -8.36 3.34
CA PRO A 203 -39.80 -8.40 2.57
C PRO A 203 -40.97 -8.86 3.47
N GLU A 204 -42.20 -8.53 3.08
CA GLU A 204 -43.42 -8.93 3.81
C GLU A 204 -43.49 -10.45 4.07
N THR A 205 -42.99 -11.25 3.13
CA THR A 205 -42.95 -12.71 3.24
C THR A 205 -42.07 -13.23 4.38
N LEU A 206 -41.08 -12.45 4.83
CA LEU A 206 -40.18 -12.81 5.93
C LEU A 206 -40.44 -12.00 7.20
N LEU A 207 -41.29 -10.99 7.14
CA LEU A 207 -41.53 -10.08 8.26
C LEU A 207 -42.18 -10.82 9.43
N ASP A 208 -43.18 -11.66 9.16
CA ASP A 208 -43.86 -12.45 10.20
C ASP A 208 -42.89 -13.36 10.98
N TYR A 209 -42.01 -14.07 10.26
CA TYR A 209 -40.97 -14.91 10.87
C TYR A 209 -39.92 -14.10 11.63
N GLY A 210 -39.58 -12.90 11.17
CA GLY A 210 -38.65 -12.01 11.88
C GLY A 210 -39.21 -11.47 13.21
N MET A 211 -40.53 -11.48 13.36
CA MET A 211 -41.22 -11.05 14.58
C MET A 211 -41.30 -12.15 15.64
N ASP A 212 -41.00 -13.41 15.31
CA ASP A 212 -41.12 -14.55 16.24
C ASP A 212 -40.24 -14.41 17.49
N MET A 213 -39.07 -13.77 17.39
CA MET A 213 -38.19 -13.54 18.55
C MET A 213 -38.86 -12.65 19.63
N ASN A 214 -39.78 -11.78 19.23
CA ASN A 214 -40.59 -10.94 20.14
C ASN A 214 -41.86 -11.64 20.62
N ARG A 215 -42.39 -12.61 19.87
CA ARG A 215 -43.61 -13.34 20.21
C ARG A 215 -43.35 -14.48 21.20
N GLN A 216 -42.19 -15.11 21.10
CA GLN A 216 -41.76 -16.20 21.99
C GLN A 216 -41.18 -15.70 23.31
N THR A 217 -40.97 -14.38 23.45
CA THR A 217 -40.51 -13.80 24.70
C THR A 217 -41.66 -13.77 25.69
N GLU A 218 -41.67 -14.73 26.60
CA GLU A 218 -42.21 -14.52 27.94
C GLU A 218 -41.71 -13.13 28.40
N LYS A 219 -42.61 -12.29 28.96
CA LYS A 219 -42.45 -10.85 29.25
C LYS A 219 -41.31 -10.47 30.24
N LYS A 220 -40.19 -11.20 30.23
CA LYS A 220 -39.09 -11.16 31.20
C LYS A 220 -37.71 -11.23 30.55
N LEU A 221 -37.57 -11.23 29.22
CA LEU A 221 -36.26 -11.29 28.54
C LEU A 221 -36.11 -10.18 27.50
N ALA A 222 -35.12 -9.33 27.69
CA ALA A 222 -34.72 -8.30 26.73
C ALA A 222 -33.32 -8.58 26.17
N SER A 223 -33.05 -8.10 24.97
CA SER A 223 -31.77 -8.21 24.28
C SER A 223 -31.35 -6.85 23.74
N THR A 224 -30.11 -6.46 24.00
CA THR A 224 -29.50 -5.26 23.43
C THR A 224 -28.20 -5.63 22.73
N VAL A 225 -28.07 -5.30 21.45
CA VAL A 225 -26.84 -5.50 20.68
C VAL A 225 -25.81 -4.42 21.04
N GLU A 226 -24.61 -4.81 21.43
CA GLU A 226 -23.48 -3.92 21.72
C GLU A 226 -22.64 -3.64 20.46
N ASP A 227 -22.31 -4.71 19.74
CA ASP A 227 -21.34 -4.65 18.63
C ASP A 227 -21.69 -5.69 17.55
N VAL A 228 -21.46 -5.31 16.30
CA VAL A 228 -21.61 -6.18 15.13
C VAL A 228 -20.37 -6.03 14.26
N ARG A 229 -19.68 -7.14 13.98
CA ARG A 229 -18.50 -7.17 13.14
C ARG A 229 -18.70 -8.10 11.97
N VAL A 230 -18.63 -7.57 10.76
CA VAL A 230 -18.70 -8.40 9.55
C VAL A 230 -17.32 -9.02 9.29
N TRP A 231 -17.28 -10.34 9.13
CA TRP A 231 -16.06 -11.11 8.90
C TRP A 231 -15.88 -11.51 7.44
N ASN A 232 -16.98 -11.76 6.72
CA ASN A 232 -16.91 -12.26 5.34
C ASN A 232 -18.15 -11.83 4.55
N VAL A 233 -17.94 -11.45 3.29
CA VAL A 233 -18.98 -11.20 2.29
C VAL A 233 -18.74 -12.12 1.10
N LYS A 234 -19.58 -13.15 0.96
CA LYS A 234 -19.50 -14.13 -0.12
C LYS A 234 -20.64 -13.93 -1.12
N ARG A 235 -20.30 -13.69 -2.38
CA ARG A 235 -21.28 -13.59 -3.46
C ARG A 235 -21.90 -14.96 -3.79
N LEU A 236 -23.22 -15.02 -3.82
CA LEU A 236 -24.06 -16.16 -4.21
C LEU A 236 -24.89 -15.77 -5.44
N GLY A 237 -24.23 -15.62 -6.59
CA GLY A 237 -24.86 -15.17 -7.83
C GLY A 237 -25.30 -13.70 -7.76
N ARG A 238 -26.61 -13.48 -7.58
CA ARG A 238 -27.21 -12.13 -7.36
C ARG A 238 -27.34 -11.78 -5.88
N ASP A 239 -27.18 -12.75 -4.99
CA ASP A 239 -27.28 -12.57 -3.56
C ASP A 239 -25.88 -12.52 -2.94
N TYR A 240 -25.80 -12.12 -1.68
CA TYR A 240 -24.59 -12.04 -0.88
C TYR A 240 -24.84 -12.72 0.47
N ALA A 241 -24.07 -13.75 0.78
CA ALA A 241 -23.99 -14.33 2.12
C ALA A 241 -22.99 -13.53 2.94
N ILE A 242 -23.46 -12.96 4.04
CA ILE A 242 -22.67 -12.12 4.92
C ILE A 242 -22.56 -12.82 6.26
N THR A 243 -21.33 -13.04 6.70
CA THR A 243 -21.01 -13.68 7.96
C THR A 243 -20.57 -12.60 8.93
N ALA A 244 -21.30 -12.45 10.03
CA ALA A 244 -21.04 -11.43 11.04
C ALA A 244 -20.99 -12.05 12.44
N GLU A 245 -20.16 -11.46 13.28
CA GLU A 245 -20.13 -11.69 14.70
C GLU A 245 -20.98 -10.66 15.41
N LEU A 246 -21.75 -11.13 16.37
CA LEU A 246 -22.67 -10.35 17.17
C LEU A 246 -22.27 -10.47 18.64
N VAL A 247 -22.14 -9.32 19.29
CA VAL A 247 -22.02 -9.23 20.75
C VAL A 247 -23.26 -8.54 21.29
N TYR A 248 -23.99 -9.24 22.15
CA TYR A 248 -25.24 -8.72 22.71
C TYR A 248 -25.38 -9.09 24.18
N GLN A 249 -26.13 -8.27 24.89
CA GLN A 249 -26.42 -8.43 26.29
C GLN A 249 -27.87 -8.89 26.45
N LEU A 250 -28.05 -10.07 27.04
CA LEU A 250 -29.34 -10.57 27.48
C LEU A 250 -29.61 -10.08 28.90
N VAL A 251 -30.78 -9.49 29.10
CA VAL A 251 -31.27 -9.02 30.39
C VAL A 251 -32.51 -9.82 30.75
N GLN A 252 -32.39 -10.67 31.78
CA GLN A 252 -33.51 -11.42 32.34
C GLN A 252 -34.07 -10.67 33.55
N GLN A 253 -35.37 -10.36 33.51
CA GLN A 253 -36.11 -9.85 34.65
C GLN A 253 -36.33 -10.98 35.67
N PRO A 254 -36.21 -10.70 36.98
CA PRO A 254 -36.42 -11.70 38.02
C PRO A 254 -37.86 -12.19 38.06
N GLU A 255 -38.05 -13.43 38.52
CA GLU A 255 -39.33 -14.12 38.36
C GLU A 255 -40.36 -13.75 39.44
N GLU A 256 -39.93 -13.34 40.64
CA GLU A 256 -40.76 -12.94 41.80
C GLU A 256 -40.01 -11.92 42.70
N GLU A 257 -40.79 -11.18 43.50
CA GLU A 257 -40.47 -9.93 44.20
C GLU A 257 -39.24 -9.92 45.14
N GLU A 258 -38.62 -8.73 45.21
CA GLU A 258 -37.89 -8.12 46.33
C GLU A 258 -36.38 -8.30 46.60
N THR A 259 -35.56 -9.09 45.90
CA THR A 259 -34.08 -8.96 46.10
C THR A 259 -33.13 -9.42 45.00
N ALA A 260 -33.60 -9.65 43.77
CA ALA A 260 -32.74 -10.16 42.70
C ALA A 260 -32.37 -9.06 41.68
N GLN A 261 -31.09 -8.69 41.64
CA GLN A 261 -30.54 -7.87 40.55
C GLN A 261 -30.80 -8.56 39.19
N SER A 262 -31.17 -7.79 38.17
CA SER A 262 -31.36 -8.28 36.80
C SER A 262 -30.12 -9.08 36.36
N LYS A 263 -30.29 -10.34 35.95
CA LYS A 263 -29.17 -11.15 35.48
C LYS A 263 -28.80 -10.70 34.07
N LYS A 264 -27.64 -10.06 33.94
CA LYS A 264 -27.06 -9.64 32.66
C LYS A 264 -26.09 -10.73 32.18
N LYS A 265 -26.35 -11.29 31.00
CA LYS A 265 -25.45 -12.24 30.35
C LYS A 265 -24.97 -11.66 29.04
N ARG A 266 -23.65 -11.51 28.89
CA ARG A 266 -23.03 -11.12 27.62
C ARG A 266 -22.81 -12.36 26.77
N VAL A 267 -23.31 -12.34 25.54
CA VAL A 267 -23.24 -13.46 24.59
C VAL A 267 -22.53 -12.99 23.33
N GLN A 268 -21.69 -13.87 22.78
CA GLN A 268 -20.91 -13.62 21.58
C GLN A 268 -21.10 -14.80 20.63
N GLU A 269 -21.78 -14.55 19.52
CA GLU A 269 -22.17 -15.57 18.54
C GLU A 269 -21.91 -15.07 17.13
N CYS A 270 -21.86 -15.98 16.17
CA CYS A 270 -21.69 -15.62 14.77
C CYS A 270 -22.91 -16.07 13.99
N TYR A 271 -23.36 -15.21 13.08
CA TYR A 271 -24.52 -15.41 12.25
C TYR A 271 -24.19 -15.19 10.78
N GLN A 272 -24.83 -15.95 9.92
CA GLN A 272 -24.82 -15.73 8.49
C GLN A 272 -26.20 -15.27 8.02
N VAL A 273 -26.24 -14.17 7.29
CA VAL A 273 -27.44 -13.60 6.66
C VAL A 273 -27.27 -13.61 5.14
N VAL A 274 -28.37 -13.73 4.39
CA VAL A 274 -28.33 -13.61 2.92
C VAL A 274 -29.09 -12.38 2.48
N ILE A 275 -28.43 -11.55 1.68
CA ILE A 275 -28.89 -10.23 1.26
C ILE A 275 -28.87 -10.17 -0.26
N HIS A 276 -29.99 -9.75 -0.83
CA HIS A 276 -30.10 -9.42 -2.24
C HIS A 276 -29.85 -7.93 -2.42
N ALA A 277 -28.97 -7.58 -3.35
CA ALA A 277 -28.62 -6.19 -3.64
C ALA A 277 -28.90 -5.87 -5.11
N GLU A 278 -29.72 -4.85 -5.34
CA GLU A 278 -29.98 -4.28 -6.66
C GLU A 278 -29.64 -2.78 -6.68
N LYS A 279 -29.66 -2.17 -7.87
CA LYS A 279 -29.40 -0.72 -8.04
C LYS A 279 -30.36 0.17 -7.23
N LYS A 280 -31.54 -0.34 -6.86
CA LYS A 280 -32.60 0.40 -6.16
C LYS A 280 -32.59 0.20 -4.64
N GLY A 281 -31.75 -0.69 -4.11
CA GLY A 281 -31.69 -0.98 -2.67
C GLY A 281 -31.33 -2.42 -2.36
N MET A 282 -31.30 -2.72 -1.06
CA MET A 282 -30.93 -4.03 -0.50
C MET A 282 -32.08 -4.58 0.33
N LYS A 283 -32.29 -5.89 0.27
CA LYS A 283 -33.27 -6.61 1.09
C LYS A 283 -32.71 -7.94 1.56
N VAL A 284 -33.06 -8.34 2.78
CA VAL A 284 -32.70 -9.65 3.32
C VAL A 284 -33.59 -10.71 2.68
N THR A 285 -32.97 -11.72 2.07
CA THR A 285 -33.69 -12.85 1.45
C THR A 285 -33.68 -14.11 2.32
N ARG A 286 -32.75 -14.22 3.27
CA ARG A 286 -32.76 -15.29 4.29
C ARG A 286 -32.36 -14.74 5.65
N LEU A 287 -33.12 -15.15 6.66
CA LEU A 287 -32.91 -14.76 8.06
C LEU A 287 -31.54 -15.23 8.60
N PRO A 288 -31.04 -14.61 9.69
CA PRO A 288 -29.77 -15.00 10.30
C PRO A 288 -29.74 -16.47 10.76
N VAL A 289 -28.67 -17.19 10.42
CA VAL A 289 -28.43 -18.58 10.84
C VAL A 289 -27.14 -18.62 11.66
N PRO A 290 -27.11 -19.26 12.85
CA PRO A 290 -25.91 -19.35 13.66
C PRO A 290 -24.84 -20.19 12.93
N VAL A 291 -23.61 -19.71 12.93
CA VAL A 291 -22.46 -20.33 12.28
C VAL A 291 -21.25 -20.29 13.21
N ASN A 292 -20.32 -21.23 13.03
CA ASN A 292 -19.04 -21.20 13.73
C ASN A 292 -17.95 -20.67 12.80
N ILE A 293 -17.27 -19.60 13.21
CA ILE A 293 -16.15 -19.01 12.46
C ILE A 293 -14.87 -19.27 13.24
N SER A 294 -13.87 -19.86 12.59
CA SER A 294 -12.51 -19.88 13.14
C SER A 294 -11.88 -18.50 12.96
N LYS A 295 -11.75 -17.75 14.05
CA LYS A 295 -11.29 -16.36 14.04
C LYS A 295 -9.77 -16.20 13.93
N PHE A 296 -9.01 -17.25 14.22
CA PHE A 296 -7.56 -17.19 14.30
C PHE A 296 -6.91 -18.32 13.51
N VAL A 297 -5.87 -17.96 12.76
CA VAL A 297 -4.94 -18.94 12.17
C VAL A 297 -3.93 -19.32 13.27
N SER A 298 -3.67 -20.61 13.43
CA SER A 298 -2.53 -21.06 14.23
C SER A 298 -1.24 -20.74 13.46
N TYR A 299 -0.57 -19.66 13.85
CA TYR A 299 0.74 -19.30 13.33
C TYR A 299 1.76 -19.36 14.46
N VAL A 300 2.74 -20.25 14.31
CA VAL A 300 3.91 -20.32 15.20
C VAL A 300 5.09 -19.72 14.43
N PRO A 301 5.50 -18.47 14.71
CA PRO A 301 6.66 -17.88 14.06
C PRO A 301 7.92 -18.68 14.40
N LYS A 302 8.79 -18.87 13.42
CA LYS A 302 10.15 -19.35 13.68
C LYS A 302 10.91 -18.24 14.40
N GLN A 303 11.53 -18.55 15.54
CA GLN A 303 12.44 -17.61 16.20
C GLN A 303 13.69 -17.41 15.34
N ALA A 304 14.10 -16.16 15.14
CA ALA A 304 15.37 -15.87 14.48
C ALA A 304 16.53 -16.39 15.31
N VAL A 305 17.48 -17.02 14.63
CA VAL A 305 18.72 -17.52 15.20
C VAL A 305 19.88 -16.84 14.47
N SER A 306 20.87 -16.37 15.23
CA SER A 306 22.08 -15.77 14.65
C SER A 306 22.79 -16.76 13.73
N ASP A 307 23.24 -16.27 12.57
CA ASP A 307 24.06 -17.01 11.64
C ASP A 307 25.38 -17.43 12.32
N PRO A 308 25.67 -18.73 12.41
CA PRO A 308 26.89 -19.23 13.05
C PRO A 308 28.17 -18.83 12.29
N THR A 309 28.08 -18.45 11.01
CA THR A 309 29.24 -18.09 10.19
C THR A 309 29.78 -16.69 10.45
N VAL A 310 28.99 -15.83 11.12
CA VAL A 310 29.39 -14.46 11.43
C VAL A 310 30.45 -14.47 12.55
N GLU A 311 31.57 -13.78 12.32
CA GLU A 311 32.69 -13.67 13.27
C GLU A 311 32.24 -13.11 14.64
N ASP A 312 32.71 -13.71 15.74
CA ASP A 312 32.31 -13.28 17.11
C ASP A 312 32.72 -11.85 17.45
N SER A 313 33.84 -11.36 16.87
CA SER A 313 34.27 -9.97 16.99
C SER A 313 33.24 -9.01 16.39
N LEU A 314 32.73 -9.34 15.21
CA LEU A 314 31.70 -8.59 14.50
C LEU A 314 30.36 -8.64 15.26
N LYS A 315 30.00 -9.81 15.80
CA LYS A 315 28.80 -9.95 16.65
C LYS A 315 28.86 -8.98 17.83
N LYS A 316 29.96 -9.00 18.60
CA LYS A 316 30.14 -8.12 19.76
C LYS A 316 30.04 -6.65 19.39
N GLU A 317 30.64 -6.26 18.26
CA GLU A 317 30.59 -4.88 17.80
C GLU A 317 29.17 -4.42 17.44
N ILE A 318 28.41 -5.26 16.74
CA ILE A 318 27.00 -4.98 16.39
C ILE A 318 26.13 -4.92 17.65
N HIS A 319 26.30 -5.87 18.58
CA HIS A 319 25.58 -5.86 19.85
C HIS A 319 25.83 -4.59 20.65
N LEU A 320 27.09 -4.13 20.73
CA LEU A 320 27.44 -2.91 21.45
C LEU A 320 26.82 -1.68 20.80
N PHE A 321 26.94 -1.54 19.47
CA PHE A 321 26.33 -0.44 18.74
C PHE A 321 24.81 -0.36 18.98
N LEU A 322 24.10 -1.48 18.87
CA LEU A 322 22.65 -1.53 19.05
C LEU A 322 22.25 -1.23 20.50
N LYS A 323 23.00 -1.76 21.47
CA LYS A 323 22.78 -1.47 22.90
C LYS A 323 22.90 0.03 23.16
N ASP A 324 24.00 0.65 22.72
CA ASP A 324 24.27 2.07 22.97
C ASP A 324 23.22 2.95 22.27
N PHE A 325 22.85 2.61 21.04
CA PHE A 325 21.78 3.29 20.32
C PHE A 325 20.45 3.19 21.06
N PHE A 326 19.99 1.99 21.41
CA PHE A 326 18.68 1.82 22.07
C PHE A 326 18.65 2.36 23.50
N GLN A 327 19.80 2.50 24.17
CA GLN A 327 19.87 3.17 25.46
C GLN A 327 19.50 4.66 25.37
N VAL A 328 19.88 5.34 24.29
CA VAL A 328 19.60 6.78 24.10
C VAL A 328 18.40 7.05 23.19
N TYR A 329 17.98 6.09 22.37
CA TYR A 329 16.94 6.26 21.35
C TYR A 329 15.64 6.92 21.83
N PRO A 330 15.07 6.58 23.01
CA PRO A 330 13.84 7.23 23.47
C PRO A 330 13.95 8.74 23.66
N SER A 331 15.11 9.23 24.08
CA SER A 331 15.38 10.64 24.37
C SER A 331 16.23 11.35 23.32
N LEU A 332 16.61 10.64 22.24
CA LEU A 332 17.56 11.13 21.25
C LEU A 332 16.96 12.25 20.40
N LYS A 333 17.67 13.38 20.30
CA LYS A 333 17.21 14.51 19.49
C LYS A 333 17.36 14.22 17.99
N ALA A 334 16.51 14.86 17.20
CA ALA A 334 16.57 14.88 15.74
C ALA A 334 17.98 15.10 15.15
N SER A 335 18.70 16.06 15.71
CA SER A 335 20.03 16.46 15.27
C SER A 335 21.09 15.40 15.54
N GLU A 336 20.86 14.54 16.55
CA GLU A 336 21.79 13.50 17.00
C GLU A 336 21.45 12.14 16.35
N MET A 337 20.18 11.94 15.98
CA MET A 337 19.70 10.72 15.33
C MET A 337 20.44 10.38 14.04
N LYS A 338 20.88 11.39 13.27
CA LYS A 338 21.63 11.22 12.01
C LYS A 338 22.98 10.49 12.16
N TYR A 339 23.51 10.42 13.38
CA TYR A 339 24.76 9.71 13.66
C TYR A 339 24.55 8.20 13.75
N TYR A 340 23.35 7.75 14.13
CA TYR A 340 23.02 6.34 14.32
C TYR A 340 22.15 5.79 13.19
N VAL A 341 21.27 6.63 12.62
CA VAL A 341 20.22 6.20 11.70
C VAL A 341 20.20 7.09 10.46
N LYS A 342 20.04 6.48 9.29
CA LYS A 342 19.75 7.21 8.05
C LYS A 342 18.37 7.88 8.17
N GLY A 343 18.26 9.14 7.75
CA GLY A 343 17.03 9.92 7.90
C GLY A 343 15.78 9.19 7.39
N GLY A 344 14.73 9.18 8.21
CA GLY A 344 13.43 8.57 7.89
C GLY A 344 13.31 7.06 8.15
N VAL A 345 14.38 6.37 8.54
CA VAL A 345 14.35 4.90 8.75
C VAL A 345 13.71 4.51 10.09
N MET A 346 14.09 5.19 11.18
CA MET A 346 13.48 5.00 12.49
C MET A 346 12.63 6.23 12.84
N PRO A 347 11.43 6.04 13.42
CA PRO A 347 10.61 7.14 13.91
C PRO A 347 11.28 7.82 15.10
N ARG A 348 10.90 9.05 15.39
CA ARG A 348 11.31 9.70 16.63
C ARG A 348 10.39 9.26 17.75
N MET A 349 10.99 8.88 18.87
CA MET A 349 10.24 8.52 20.06
C MET A 349 10.02 9.75 20.95
N GLU A 350 11.08 10.53 21.20
CA GLU A 350 11.05 11.78 21.97
C GLU A 350 10.30 11.67 23.32
N ASP A 351 10.36 10.49 23.94
CA ASP A 351 9.72 10.19 25.21
C ASP A 351 10.77 9.72 26.24
N PRO A 352 11.24 10.64 27.11
CA PRO A 352 12.26 10.34 28.12
C PRO A 352 11.75 9.47 29.27
N ASN A 353 10.45 9.14 29.29
CA ASN A 353 9.88 8.24 30.28
C ASN A 353 10.19 6.78 30.00
N PHE A 354 10.67 6.43 28.81
CA PHE A 354 11.11 5.08 28.52
C PHE A 354 12.59 4.88 28.89
N GLU A 355 12.83 3.87 29.72
CA GLU A 355 14.17 3.47 30.16
C GLU A 355 14.44 2.04 29.71
N LEU A 356 15.62 1.81 29.12
CA LEU A 356 16.00 0.49 28.63
C LEU A 356 16.12 -0.47 29.82
N LYS A 357 15.28 -1.51 29.86
CA LYS A 357 15.21 -2.40 31.03
C LYS A 357 16.31 -3.45 31.02
N ASP A 358 16.48 -4.10 29.87
CA ASP A 358 17.40 -5.21 29.66
C ASP A 358 18.25 -4.97 28.40
N GLN A 359 19.32 -5.76 28.26
CA GLN A 359 20.09 -5.74 27.01
C GLN A 359 19.21 -6.19 25.83
N PRO A 360 19.30 -5.51 24.67
CA PRO A 360 18.58 -5.95 23.48
C PRO A 360 18.92 -7.40 23.12
N VAL A 361 17.89 -8.20 22.86
CA VAL A 361 18.07 -9.55 22.32
C VAL A 361 18.24 -9.40 20.82
N VAL A 362 19.44 -9.72 20.32
CA VAL A 362 19.81 -9.53 18.92
C VAL A 362 20.13 -10.88 18.27
N ALA A 363 19.46 -11.17 17.16
CA ALA A 363 19.79 -12.25 16.25
C ALA A 363 20.39 -11.67 14.97
N ILE A 364 21.65 -11.98 14.67
CA ILE A 364 22.33 -11.49 13.46
C ILE A 364 22.08 -12.49 12.34
N LEU A 365 21.18 -12.17 11.42
CA LEU A 365 20.72 -13.05 10.35
C LEU A 365 21.78 -13.23 9.25
N SER A 366 22.54 -12.17 8.97
CA SER A 366 23.71 -12.20 8.10
C SER A 366 24.60 -11.00 8.41
N GLY A 367 25.91 -11.10 8.14
CA GLY A 367 26.77 -9.95 8.34
C GLY A 367 28.21 -10.16 7.90
N ASN A 368 28.83 -9.07 7.47
CA ASN A 368 30.25 -8.96 7.20
C ASN A 368 30.77 -7.60 7.70
N LYS A 369 32.03 -7.27 7.40
CA LYS A 369 32.65 -6.02 7.86
C LYS A 369 32.05 -4.74 7.26
N LYS A 370 31.14 -4.84 6.29
CA LYS A 370 30.50 -3.71 5.60
C LYS A 370 29.02 -3.57 5.91
N GLU A 371 28.29 -4.68 5.99
CA GLU A 371 26.83 -4.69 6.12
C GLU A 371 26.40 -5.85 7.03
N ALA A 372 25.30 -5.68 7.75
CA ALA A 372 24.70 -6.72 8.57
C ALA A 372 23.18 -6.59 8.59
N GLU A 373 22.48 -7.70 8.69
CA GLU A 373 21.03 -7.78 8.84
C GLU A 373 20.71 -8.46 10.16
N VAL A 374 19.84 -7.83 10.96
CA VAL A 374 19.61 -8.21 12.36
C VAL A 374 18.14 -8.14 12.71
N GLU A 375 17.68 -9.10 13.51
CA GLU A 375 16.46 -8.98 14.29
C GLU A 375 16.79 -8.58 15.72
N VAL A 376 16.06 -7.61 16.26
CA VAL A 376 16.34 -7.04 17.58
C VAL A 376 15.05 -6.90 18.37
N PHE A 377 15.01 -7.42 19.59
CA PHE A 377 13.97 -7.18 20.57
C PHE A 377 14.51 -6.26 21.67
N VAL A 378 13.81 -5.17 21.92
CA VAL A 378 14.19 -4.14 22.91
C VAL A 378 13.05 -3.94 23.88
N THR A 379 13.31 -4.16 25.17
CA THR A 379 12.31 -3.96 26.22
C THR A 379 12.61 -2.68 26.97
N TYR A 380 11.65 -1.76 26.98
CA TYR A 380 11.70 -0.54 27.78
C TYR A 380 10.69 -0.62 28.93
N GLU A 381 11.06 -0.05 30.07
CA GLU A 381 10.16 0.24 31.18
C GLU A 381 9.76 1.71 31.13
N ARG A 382 8.46 2.00 31.21
CA ARG A 382 7.99 3.37 31.43
C ARG A 382 8.14 3.77 32.89
N LYS A 383 8.77 4.91 33.16
CA LYS A 383 9.05 5.42 34.51
C LYS A 383 7.79 5.72 35.32
N ASP A 384 6.74 6.23 34.67
CA ASP A 384 5.49 6.69 35.29
C ASP A 384 4.58 5.55 35.74
N SER A 385 4.49 4.50 34.92
CA SER A 385 3.50 3.43 35.03
C SER A 385 4.12 2.08 35.36
N LYS A 386 5.45 1.96 35.27
CA LYS A 386 6.19 0.70 35.40
C LYS A 386 5.78 -0.38 34.39
N VAL A 387 5.12 0.02 33.30
CA VAL A 387 4.73 -0.86 32.20
C VAL A 387 5.96 -1.19 31.37
N LEU A 388 6.15 -2.49 31.11
CA LEU A 388 7.16 -2.99 30.18
C LEU A 388 6.58 -3.05 28.78
N GLN A 389 7.32 -2.55 27.80
CA GLN A 389 6.96 -2.61 26.39
C GLN A 389 8.14 -3.11 25.56
N THR A 390 7.93 -4.22 24.85
CA THR A 390 8.93 -4.80 23.94
C THR A 390 8.66 -4.34 22.51
N PHE A 391 9.69 -3.81 21.85
CA PHE A 391 9.67 -3.46 20.44
C PHE A 391 10.57 -4.42 19.68
N GLN A 392 10.04 -4.95 18.58
CA GLN A 392 10.78 -5.81 17.65
C GLN A 392 11.14 -5.01 16.40
N TYR A 393 12.37 -5.16 15.93
CA TYR A 393 12.88 -4.52 14.73
C TYR A 393 13.63 -5.52 13.85
N HIS A 394 13.39 -5.46 12.56
CA HIS A 394 14.26 -6.05 11.54
C HIS A 394 15.08 -4.93 10.89
N LEU A 395 16.38 -4.89 11.14
CA LEU A 395 17.25 -3.77 10.78
C LEU A 395 18.34 -4.20 9.81
N LYS A 396 18.65 -3.33 8.84
CA LYS A 396 19.90 -3.43 8.07
C LYS A 396 20.87 -2.36 8.53
N LEU A 397 22.08 -2.80 8.80
CA LEU A 397 23.19 -2.01 9.29
C LEU A 397 24.25 -1.87 8.19
N LYS A 398 24.87 -0.70 8.11
CA LYS A 398 26.01 -0.44 7.22
C LYS A 398 27.17 0.17 7.99
N LYS A 399 28.36 -0.35 7.74
CA LYS A 399 29.63 0.12 8.30
C LYS A 399 30.18 1.26 7.45
N GLY A 400 30.28 2.45 8.05
CA GLY A 400 31.17 3.52 7.61
C GLY A 400 32.33 3.64 8.60
N ASP A 401 32.51 4.83 9.19
CA ASP A 401 33.38 5.01 10.36
C ASP A 401 32.80 4.28 11.59
N ASN A 402 31.47 4.36 11.76
CA ASN A 402 30.69 3.61 12.74
C ASN A 402 29.56 2.84 12.03
N TRP A 403 28.95 1.90 12.75
CA TRP A 403 27.71 1.27 12.32
C TRP A 403 26.58 2.29 12.24
N LYS A 404 25.72 2.15 11.23
CA LYS A 404 24.50 2.95 11.08
C LYS A 404 23.34 2.08 10.62
N ILE A 405 22.15 2.35 11.16
CA ILE A 405 20.90 1.75 10.72
C ILE A 405 20.48 2.43 9.42
N VAL A 406 20.39 1.67 8.33
CA VAL A 406 20.11 2.18 6.98
C VAL A 406 18.75 1.76 6.44
N ASP A 407 18.15 0.72 7.02
CA ASP A 407 16.83 0.20 6.66
C ASP A 407 16.16 -0.44 7.87
N ARG A 408 14.81 -0.43 7.88
CA ARG A 408 13.95 -1.11 8.86
C ARG A 408 12.78 -1.72 8.10
N GLN A 409 12.55 -3.02 8.28
CA GLN A 409 11.39 -3.72 7.74
C GLN A 409 10.27 -3.87 8.76
#